data_AF-A0A2V9FSP1-F1
#
_entry.id   AF-A0A2V9FSP1-F1
#
_cell.length_a   1.000
_cell.length_b   1.000
_cell.length_c   1.000
_cell.angle_alpha   90.00
_cell.angle_beta   90.00
_cell.angle_gamma   90.00
#
_symmetry.space_group_name_H-M   'P 1'
#
loop_
_entity.id
_entity.type
_entity.pdbx_description
1 polymer ?
#
loop_
_entity_poly.entity_id
_entity_poly.type
_entity_poly.pdbx_seq_one_letter_code
_entity_poly.pdbx_strand_id
1 'polypeptide(L)'
;MGVRVKVFEDVPAAGRGNLAGSREEAPRMVLDIRRDKIGEFFEIRTAPGGLQEVVVLNVQPREKHLLLLSRQFDEQGRFLAKQKFLCGHDERHWFVAAIPENEPVTTVASAKIALKPEEVRTREGLLGISRKASFQRRNSAFIRQGEWFFVTTAVKADPLLVLKDEPLSRGNGGKPHWAEECYRSGGDTVYVSARYPNGLTAPEYKKLPASERNRGFRIMKRDAAVYVRGKVSHPDHETVTLIGWHRVLMNTENRSSAMRFLAFLD
;
A
#
# COMPACT_ATOMS: atom_id res chain seq x y z
N MET A 1 26.67 5.91 -0.66
CA MET A 1 26.16 5.24 -1.87
C MET A 1 24.84 5.87 -2.29
N GLY A 2 24.72 6.29 -3.56
CA GLY A 2 23.53 6.92 -4.12
C GLY A 2 22.48 5.90 -4.60
N VAL A 3 21.33 6.40 -5.04
CA VAL A 3 20.27 5.56 -5.63
C VAL A 3 20.73 5.02 -6.98
N ARG A 4 20.54 3.72 -7.22
CA ARG A 4 20.87 3.05 -8.48
C ARG A 4 19.59 2.57 -9.15
N VAL A 5 19.51 2.77 -10.47
CA VAL A 5 18.37 2.35 -11.30
C VAL A 5 18.94 1.56 -12.48
N LYS A 6 18.31 0.43 -12.82
CA LYS A 6 18.60 -0.35 -14.02
C LYS A 6 17.30 -0.54 -14.81
N VAL A 7 17.37 -0.31 -16.11
CA VAL A 7 16.22 -0.44 -17.03
C VAL A 7 16.48 -1.63 -17.94
N PHE A 8 15.48 -2.49 -18.08
CA PHE A 8 15.53 -3.67 -18.94
C PHE A 8 14.30 -3.70 -19.86
N GLU A 9 14.53 -3.92 -21.14
CA GLU A 9 13.48 -4.14 -22.13
C GLU A 9 13.22 -5.65 -22.25
N ASP A 10 12.61 -6.23 -21.21
CA ASP A 10 12.21 -7.64 -21.23
C ASP A 10 11.20 -7.92 -20.12
N VAL A 11 9.91 -7.81 -20.42
CA VAL A 11 8.88 -8.50 -19.63
C VAL A 11 8.74 -9.88 -20.26
N PRO A 12 9.07 -10.98 -19.56
CA PRO A 12 8.73 -12.30 -20.08
C PRO A 12 7.23 -12.31 -20.31
N ALA A 13 6.80 -12.68 -21.52
CA ALA A 13 5.39 -12.97 -21.77
C ALA A 13 4.91 -13.86 -20.62
N ALA A 14 3.91 -13.41 -19.86
CA ALA A 14 3.35 -14.19 -18.76
C ALA A 14 3.12 -15.61 -19.29
N GLY A 15 3.79 -16.59 -18.66
CA GLY A 15 3.69 -17.98 -19.09
C GLY A 15 2.22 -18.34 -19.25
N ARG A 16 1.88 -18.96 -20.38
CA ARG A 16 0.54 -19.46 -20.70
C ARG A 16 0.06 -20.41 -19.59
N GLY A 17 -0.50 -19.85 -18.53
CA GLY A 17 -1.25 -20.52 -17.49
C GLY A 17 -2.70 -20.15 -17.66
N ASN A 18 -3.53 -21.15 -17.94
CA ASN A 18 -4.96 -21.04 -18.23
C ASN A 18 -5.72 -20.18 -17.21
N LEU A 19 -5.97 -18.91 -17.54
CA LEU A 19 -7.03 -18.10 -16.98
C LEU A 19 -7.73 -17.39 -18.16
N ALA A 20 -8.72 -18.08 -18.72
CA ALA A 20 -9.73 -17.44 -19.54
C ALA A 20 -10.56 -16.52 -18.62
N GLY A 21 -10.16 -15.26 -18.50
CA GLY A 21 -10.85 -14.24 -17.72
C GLY A 21 -10.18 -12.89 -17.86
N SER A 22 -10.92 -11.92 -18.42
CA SER A 22 -10.62 -10.49 -18.57
C SER A 22 -9.28 -10.12 -19.22
N ARG A 23 -9.38 -9.72 -20.50
CA ARG A 23 -8.36 -9.04 -21.31
C ARG A 23 -8.19 -7.56 -20.86
N GLU A 24 -8.22 -7.29 -19.55
CA GLU A 24 -7.91 -5.96 -19.00
C GLU A 24 -6.40 -5.86 -18.76
N GLU A 25 -5.83 -4.76 -19.24
CA GLU A 25 -4.40 -4.54 -19.48
C GLU A 25 -3.49 -4.94 -18.30
N ALA A 26 -2.62 -5.91 -18.55
CA ALA A 26 -1.48 -6.17 -17.67
C ALA A 26 -0.62 -4.89 -17.54
N PRO A 27 -0.10 -4.57 -16.34
CA PRO A 27 0.76 -3.40 -16.16
C PRO A 27 2.00 -3.54 -17.05
N ARG A 28 2.13 -2.66 -18.06
CA ARG A 28 3.20 -2.69 -19.06
C ARG A 28 4.57 -2.26 -18.52
N MET A 29 4.63 -1.85 -17.25
CA MET A 29 5.86 -1.54 -16.53
C MET A 29 5.86 -2.24 -15.17
N VAL A 30 6.91 -3.02 -14.89
CA VAL A 30 7.19 -3.58 -13.56
C VAL A 30 8.31 -2.76 -12.94
N LEU A 31 8.11 -2.32 -11.70
CA LEU A 31 9.09 -1.60 -10.92
C LEU A 31 9.34 -2.37 -9.63
N ASP A 32 10.57 -2.85 -9.46
CA ASP A 32 10.95 -3.73 -8.35
C ASP A 32 12.28 -3.29 -7.73
N ILE A 33 12.60 -3.82 -6.54
CA ILE A 33 13.86 -3.60 -5.85
C ILE A 33 14.65 -4.90 -5.90
N ARG A 34 15.82 -4.85 -6.54
CA ARG A 34 16.70 -6.00 -6.71
C ARG A 34 18.05 -5.74 -6.07
N ARG A 35 18.82 -6.80 -5.83
CA ARG A 35 20.15 -6.74 -5.21
C ARG A 35 21.20 -7.37 -6.11
N ASP A 36 22.33 -6.71 -6.25
CA ASP A 36 23.54 -7.24 -6.88
C ASP A 36 24.73 -7.17 -5.91
N LYS A 37 25.94 -7.49 -6.41
CA LYS A 37 27.19 -7.47 -5.62
C LYS A 37 27.54 -6.09 -5.05
N ILE A 38 26.97 -5.01 -5.59
CA ILE A 38 27.24 -3.62 -5.19
C ILE A 38 26.18 -3.13 -4.18
N GLY A 39 24.99 -3.75 -4.17
CA GLY A 39 23.91 -3.45 -3.22
C GLY A 39 22.53 -3.56 -3.86
N GLU A 40 21.55 -2.86 -3.29
CA GLU A 40 20.20 -2.78 -3.87
C GLU A 40 20.10 -1.72 -4.98
N PHE A 41 19.14 -1.89 -5.89
CA PHE A 41 18.83 -0.99 -7.00
C PHE A 41 17.37 -1.14 -7.43
N PHE A 42 16.81 -0.08 -8.02
CA PHE A 42 15.49 -0.15 -8.66
C PHE A 42 15.62 -0.78 -10.05
N GLU A 43 14.89 -1.86 -10.29
CA GLU A 43 14.74 -2.52 -11.59
C GLU A 43 13.45 -2.01 -12.25
N ILE A 44 13.57 -1.42 -13.45
CA ILE A 44 12.43 -1.03 -14.27
C ILE A 44 12.39 -1.97 -15.46
N ARG A 45 11.29 -2.72 -15.62
CA ARG A 45 11.06 -3.57 -16.79
C ARG A 45 9.87 -3.04 -17.56
N THR A 46 10.03 -2.83 -18.86
CA THR A 46 8.96 -2.39 -19.76
C THR A 46 8.63 -3.50 -20.76
N ALA A 47 7.36 -3.61 -21.13
CA ALA A 47 6.93 -4.60 -22.13
C ALA A 47 7.60 -4.32 -23.50
N PRO A 48 8.11 -5.35 -24.21
CA PRO A 48 8.66 -5.18 -25.55
C PRO A 48 7.62 -4.56 -26.50
N GLY A 49 8.02 -3.55 -27.26
CA GLY A 49 7.12 -2.85 -28.19
C GLY A 49 6.10 -1.91 -27.52
N GLY A 50 6.09 -1.81 -26.19
CA GLY A 50 5.29 -0.82 -25.50
C GLY A 50 5.86 0.59 -25.70
N LEU A 51 5.04 1.52 -26.19
CA LEU A 51 5.36 2.95 -26.18
C LEU A 51 5.20 3.46 -24.74
N GLN A 52 6.17 3.16 -23.88
CA GLN A 52 6.21 3.56 -22.48
C GLN A 52 7.37 4.54 -22.28
N GLU A 53 7.05 5.76 -21.84
CA GLU A 53 8.03 6.78 -21.48
C GLU A 53 8.21 6.80 -19.96
N VAL A 54 9.45 6.69 -19.47
CA VAL A 54 9.78 6.83 -18.05
C VAL A 54 10.60 8.09 -17.83
N VAL A 55 10.06 9.03 -17.06
CA VAL A 55 10.64 10.34 -16.78
C VAL A 55 10.92 10.47 -15.29
N VAL A 56 12.11 10.94 -14.94
CA VAL A 56 12.44 11.33 -13.57
C VAL A 56 11.94 12.76 -13.34
N LEU A 57 10.90 12.92 -12.52
CA LEU A 57 10.32 14.24 -12.23
C LEU A 57 11.13 15.02 -11.19
N ASN A 58 11.63 14.34 -10.17
CA ASN A 58 12.38 14.97 -9.09
C ASN A 58 13.33 13.97 -8.42
N VAL A 59 14.52 14.43 -8.04
CA VAL A 59 15.50 13.64 -7.28
C VAL A 59 15.89 14.42 -6.04
N GLN A 60 15.94 13.73 -4.90
CA GLN A 60 16.44 14.24 -3.63
C GLN A 60 17.59 13.33 -3.16
N PRO A 61 18.83 13.53 -3.66
CA PRO A 61 19.93 12.60 -3.42
C PRO A 61 20.29 12.44 -1.94
N ARG A 62 20.23 13.52 -1.16
CA ARG A 62 20.52 13.52 0.28
C ARG A 62 19.52 12.66 1.07
N GLU A 63 18.27 12.64 0.63
CA GLU A 63 17.23 11.81 1.21
C GLU A 63 17.20 10.41 0.58
N LYS A 64 17.95 10.16 -0.50
CA LYS A 64 17.88 8.94 -1.32
C LYS A 64 16.47 8.67 -1.86
N HIS A 65 15.76 9.72 -2.27
CA HIS A 65 14.43 9.62 -2.88
C HIS A 65 14.44 10.12 -4.31
N LEU A 66 13.59 9.53 -5.15
CA LEU A 66 13.31 10.01 -6.50
C LEU A 66 11.83 9.76 -6.85
N LEU A 67 11.29 10.64 -7.68
CA LEU A 67 9.92 10.60 -8.17
C LEU A 67 9.94 10.26 -9.66
N LEU A 68 9.32 9.15 -10.03
CA LEU A 68 9.17 8.72 -11.42
C LEU A 68 7.76 9.03 -11.94
N LEU A 69 7.69 9.33 -13.23
CA LEU A 69 6.48 9.35 -14.04
C LEU A 69 6.64 8.33 -15.16
N SER A 70 5.66 7.44 -15.27
CA SER A 70 5.54 6.48 -16.35
C SER A 70 4.34 6.91 -17.20
N ARG A 71 4.53 7.15 -18.51
CA ARG A 71 3.48 7.48 -19.46
C ARG A 71 3.35 6.39 -20.50
N GLN A 72 2.12 5.91 -20.69
CA GLN A 72 1.80 4.86 -21.62
C GLN A 72 1.10 5.46 -22.84
N PHE A 73 1.49 4.99 -24.01
CA PHE A 73 0.89 5.34 -25.29
C PHE A 73 0.43 4.07 -26.03
N ASP A 74 -0.56 4.23 -26.91
CA ASP A 74 -0.94 3.19 -27.87
C ASP A 74 -0.01 3.19 -29.09
N GLU A 75 -0.16 2.20 -29.98
CA GLU A 75 0.66 2.03 -31.18
C GLU A 75 0.62 3.25 -32.13
N GLN A 76 -0.43 4.07 -32.04
CA GLN A 76 -0.60 5.30 -32.82
C GLN A 76 -0.01 6.54 -32.11
N GLY A 77 0.64 6.36 -30.95
CA GLY A 77 1.24 7.43 -30.15
C GLY A 77 0.24 8.23 -29.32
N ARG A 78 -1.02 7.77 -29.16
CA ARG A 78 -2.01 8.43 -28.31
C ARG A 78 -1.79 8.07 -26.86
N PHE A 79 -1.90 9.06 -25.98
CA PHE A 79 -1.78 8.88 -24.54
C PHE A 79 -2.89 7.98 -24.00
N LEU A 80 -2.51 6.91 -23.29
CA LEU A 80 -3.44 5.97 -22.64
C LEU A 80 -3.55 6.25 -21.15
N ALA A 81 -2.41 6.25 -20.46
CA ALA A 81 -2.38 6.34 -19.01
C ALA A 81 -1.06 6.94 -18.52
N LYS A 82 -1.07 7.44 -17.29
CA LYS A 82 0.14 7.80 -16.57
C LYS A 82 0.08 7.31 -15.15
N GLN A 83 1.23 6.93 -14.63
CA GLN A 83 1.39 6.52 -13.24
C GLN A 83 2.62 7.19 -12.65
N LYS A 84 2.54 7.62 -11.39
CA LYS A 84 3.68 8.18 -10.67
C LYS A 84 4.10 7.24 -9.55
N PHE A 85 5.39 7.20 -9.29
CA PHE A 85 5.98 6.34 -8.26
C PHE A 85 6.96 7.14 -7.42
N LEU A 86 6.78 7.10 -6.10
CA LEU A 86 7.81 7.54 -5.18
C LEU A 86 8.70 6.35 -4.87
N CYS A 87 9.97 6.46 -5.25
CA CYS A 87 10.98 5.47 -4.95
C CYS A 87 11.95 6.07 -3.93
N GLY A 88 12.37 5.30 -2.94
CA GLY A 88 13.35 5.80 -2.01
C GLY A 88 13.91 4.75 -1.08
N HIS A 89 14.68 5.22 -0.12
CA HIS A 89 15.18 4.42 0.99
C HIS A 89 14.65 5.00 2.29
N ASP A 90 14.02 4.16 3.11
CA ASP A 90 13.44 4.57 4.38
C ASP A 90 13.83 3.58 5.49
N GLU A 91 14.25 4.08 6.66
CA GLU A 91 14.92 3.32 7.72
C GLU A 91 16.03 2.40 7.20
N ARG A 92 15.68 1.14 6.92
CA ARG A 92 16.59 0.05 6.57
C ARG A 92 16.34 -0.53 5.17
N HIS A 93 15.30 -0.07 4.46
CA HIS A 93 14.86 -0.71 3.22
C HIS A 93 14.55 0.30 2.12
N TRP A 94 14.80 -0.13 0.90
CA TRP A 94 14.26 0.56 -0.27
C TRP A 94 12.76 0.32 -0.37
N PHE A 95 12.05 1.27 -0.94
CA PHE A 95 10.62 1.15 -1.19
C PHE A 95 10.26 1.77 -2.54
N VAL A 96 9.15 1.29 -3.07
CA VAL A 96 8.42 1.86 -4.20
C VAL A 96 7.00 2.07 -3.70
N ALA A 97 6.42 3.24 -3.96
CA ALA A 97 5.03 3.53 -3.64
C ALA A 97 4.34 4.15 -4.84
N ALA A 98 3.26 3.54 -5.31
CA ALA A 98 2.41 4.13 -6.34
C ALA A 98 1.63 5.33 -5.78
N ILE A 99 1.59 6.43 -6.54
CA ILE A 99 0.89 7.64 -6.13
C ILE A 99 -0.47 7.69 -6.85
N PRO A 100 -1.57 8.01 -6.16
CA PRO A 100 -2.88 8.17 -6.80
C PRO A 100 -2.83 9.12 -7.99
N GLU A 101 -3.50 8.77 -9.09
CA GLU A 101 -3.41 9.45 -10.38
C GLU A 101 -4.02 10.86 -10.36
N ASN A 102 -4.96 11.08 -9.45
CA ASN A 102 -5.60 12.38 -9.20
C ASN A 102 -4.72 13.34 -8.39
N GLU A 103 -3.59 12.89 -7.83
CA GLU A 103 -2.69 13.75 -7.05
C GLU A 103 -1.70 14.50 -7.98
N PRO A 104 -1.71 15.85 -7.99
CA PRO A 104 -0.89 16.68 -8.88
C PRO A 104 0.56 16.82 -8.36
N VAL A 105 1.24 15.68 -8.15
CA VAL A 105 2.61 15.68 -7.59
C VAL A 105 3.68 15.87 -8.67
N THR A 106 4.67 16.71 -8.38
CA THR A 106 5.86 16.95 -9.22
C THR A 106 7.16 16.92 -8.42
N THR A 107 7.08 16.89 -7.09
CA THR A 107 8.23 16.85 -6.18
C THR A 107 8.12 15.68 -5.20
N VAL A 108 9.24 15.19 -4.70
CA VAL A 108 9.29 14.18 -3.62
C VAL A 108 8.50 14.65 -2.40
N ALA A 109 8.56 15.94 -2.05
CA ALA A 109 7.79 16.51 -0.95
C ALA A 109 6.27 16.38 -1.19
N SER A 110 5.78 16.76 -2.38
CA SER A 110 4.37 16.60 -2.74
C SER A 110 3.93 15.13 -2.79
N ALA A 111 4.81 14.24 -3.24
CA ALA A 111 4.56 12.79 -3.26
C ALA A 111 4.41 12.21 -1.84
N LYS A 112 5.29 12.59 -0.91
CA LYS A 112 5.20 12.21 0.50
C LYS A 112 3.89 12.66 1.14
N ILE A 113 3.39 13.86 0.79
CA ILE A 113 2.10 14.38 1.27
C ILE A 113 0.94 13.60 0.65
N ALA A 114 0.97 13.37 -0.67
CA ALA A 114 -0.07 12.66 -1.40
C ALA A 114 -0.29 11.23 -0.88
N LEU A 115 0.79 10.55 -0.44
CA LEU A 115 0.72 9.21 0.14
C LEU A 115 0.11 9.16 1.55
N LYS A 116 -0.13 10.30 2.19
CA LYS A 116 -0.76 10.33 3.52
C LYS A 116 -2.27 10.16 3.42
N PRO A 117 -2.88 9.41 4.35
CA PRO A 117 -4.33 9.39 4.52
C PRO A 117 -4.87 10.81 4.72
N GLU A 118 -6.08 11.05 4.23
CA GLU A 118 -6.76 12.35 4.39
C GLU A 118 -6.94 12.75 5.85
N GLU A 119 -7.25 11.79 6.71
CA GLU A 119 -7.37 12.00 8.17
C GLU A 119 -6.05 12.47 8.79
N VAL A 120 -4.91 11.95 8.31
CA VAL A 120 -3.58 12.41 8.75
C VAL A 120 -3.33 13.84 8.28
N ARG A 121 -3.61 14.16 7.00
CA ARG A 121 -3.42 15.51 6.46
C ARG A 121 -4.28 16.54 7.19
N THR A 122 -5.53 16.19 7.46
CA THR A 122 -6.49 17.03 8.20
C THR A 122 -5.99 17.30 9.62
N ARG A 123 -5.56 16.25 10.32
CA ARG A 123 -5.01 16.36 11.67
C ARG A 123 -3.73 17.19 11.73
N GLU A 124 -2.84 17.03 10.76
CA GLU A 124 -1.63 17.88 10.66
C GLU A 124 -1.99 19.36 10.50
N GLY A 125 -2.99 19.67 9.68
CA GLY A 125 -3.50 21.03 9.52
C GLY A 125 -4.08 21.60 10.81
N LEU A 126 -4.93 20.83 11.50
CA LEU A 126 -5.54 21.23 12.79
C LEU A 126 -4.50 21.49 13.88
N LEU A 127 -3.42 20.70 13.90
CA LEU A 127 -2.33 20.83 14.89
C LEU A 127 -1.24 21.82 14.46
N GLY A 128 -1.36 22.46 13.29
CA GLY A 128 -0.37 23.39 12.78
C GLY A 128 1.01 22.76 12.55
N ILE A 129 1.06 21.48 12.15
CA ILE A 129 2.33 20.76 11.97
C ILE A 129 3.11 21.38 10.81
N SER A 130 4.32 21.86 11.10
CA SER A 130 5.22 22.40 10.08
C SER A 130 5.54 21.34 9.02
N ARG A 131 5.81 21.78 7.78
CA ARG A 131 6.19 20.87 6.68
C ARG A 131 7.39 19.99 7.02
N LYS A 132 8.38 20.52 7.76
CA LYS A 132 9.55 19.74 8.18
C LYS A 132 9.17 18.64 9.17
N ALA A 133 8.36 18.95 10.18
CA ALA A 133 7.86 17.98 11.15
C ALA A 133 6.90 16.95 10.53
N SER A 134 6.16 17.37 9.51
CA SER A 134 5.26 16.53 8.73
C SER A 134 5.97 15.38 8.01
N PHE A 135 7.25 15.54 7.67
CA PHE A 135 8.07 14.48 7.05
C PHE A 135 8.79 13.58 8.04
N GLN A 136 8.69 13.86 9.33
CA GLN A 136 9.19 12.95 10.36
C GLN A 136 8.24 11.77 10.49
N ARG A 137 8.80 10.61 10.86
CA ARG A 137 8.01 9.39 11.12
C ARG A 137 7.16 9.49 12.37
N ARG A 138 7.53 10.37 13.31
CA ARG A 138 6.79 10.61 14.54
C ARG A 138 6.64 12.11 14.75
N ASN A 139 5.41 12.54 14.97
CA ASN A 139 5.06 13.88 15.42
C ASN A 139 3.78 13.79 16.27
N SER A 140 3.20 14.93 16.66
CA SER A 140 1.97 14.94 17.46
C SER A 140 0.70 14.57 16.68
N ALA A 141 0.75 14.55 15.34
CA ALA A 141 -0.36 14.10 14.52
C ALA A 141 -0.37 12.57 14.35
N PHE A 142 0.79 11.94 14.14
CA PHE A 142 0.88 10.50 13.88
C PHE A 142 2.23 9.88 14.26
N ILE A 143 2.24 8.56 14.35
CA ILE A 143 3.43 7.70 14.24
C ILE A 143 3.31 6.89 12.95
N ARG A 144 4.40 6.74 12.18
CA ARG A 144 4.43 5.99 10.91
C ARG A 144 5.47 4.88 10.97
N GLN A 145 5.08 3.70 10.50
CA GLN A 145 5.94 2.53 10.33
C GLN A 145 5.59 1.87 8.99
N GLY A 146 6.54 1.87 8.04
CA GLY A 146 6.27 1.42 6.67
C GLY A 146 5.17 2.25 6.01
N GLU A 147 4.07 1.61 5.63
CA GLU A 147 2.84 2.26 5.12
C GLU A 147 1.86 2.71 6.20
N TRP A 148 2.02 2.22 7.42
CA TRP A 148 1.00 2.33 8.44
C TRP A 148 1.19 3.65 9.18
N PHE A 149 0.08 4.35 9.36
CA PHE A 149 -0.04 5.54 10.19
C PHE A 149 -0.89 5.20 11.40
N PHE A 150 -0.37 5.52 12.58
CA PHE A 150 -1.02 5.35 13.87
C PHE A 150 -1.39 6.74 14.39
N VAL A 151 -2.69 7.01 14.51
CA VAL A 151 -3.23 8.30 14.93
C VAL A 151 -3.86 8.16 16.29
N THR A 152 -3.36 8.86 17.30
CA THR A 152 -3.87 8.79 18.67
C THR A 152 -5.36 9.12 18.73
N THR A 153 -6.14 8.29 19.43
CA THR A 153 -7.59 8.42 19.55
C THR A 153 -8.12 7.93 20.90
N ALA A 154 -9.24 8.48 21.33
CA ALA A 154 -9.92 8.10 22.57
C ALA A 154 -11.06 7.11 22.30
N VAL A 155 -10.74 5.91 21.80
CA VAL A 155 -11.74 4.85 21.63
C VAL A 155 -11.96 4.10 22.96
N LYS A 156 -13.22 3.86 23.30
CA LYS A 156 -13.60 3.00 24.42
C LYS A 156 -13.72 1.56 23.92
N ALA A 157 -12.60 0.85 23.89
CA ALA A 157 -12.57 -0.57 23.52
C ALA A 157 -13.21 -1.42 24.64
N ASP A 158 -14.10 -2.34 24.25
CA ASP A 158 -14.57 -3.39 25.14
C ASP A 158 -13.41 -4.36 25.39
N PRO A 159 -12.96 -4.57 26.64
CA PRO A 159 -11.85 -5.48 26.95
C PRO A 159 -12.05 -6.91 26.41
N LEU A 160 -13.30 -7.37 26.28
CA LEU A 160 -13.60 -8.72 25.76
C LEU A 160 -13.43 -8.82 24.24
N LEU A 161 -13.40 -7.68 23.54
CA LEU A 161 -13.20 -7.59 22.10
C LEU A 161 -11.77 -7.16 21.72
N VAL A 162 -10.88 -7.01 22.71
CA VAL A 162 -9.47 -6.75 22.46
C VAL A 162 -8.77 -8.05 22.11
N LEU A 163 -8.27 -8.09 20.89
CA LEU A 163 -7.51 -9.20 20.35
C LEU A 163 -6.01 -8.95 20.58
N LYS A 164 -5.23 -10.04 20.70
CA LYS A 164 -3.79 -9.99 20.95
C LYS A 164 -3.01 -10.60 19.80
N ASP A 165 -1.81 -10.08 19.58
CA ASP A 165 -0.88 -10.56 18.54
C ASP A 165 -1.53 -10.60 17.16
N GLU A 166 -2.13 -9.48 16.78
CA GLU A 166 -2.98 -9.36 15.61
C GLU A 166 -2.18 -8.84 14.40
N PRO A 167 -2.29 -9.51 13.23
CA PRO A 167 -1.59 -9.07 12.04
C PRO A 167 -2.30 -7.87 11.38
N LEU A 168 -1.54 -6.82 11.07
CA LEU A 168 -1.92 -5.74 10.17
C LEU A 168 -1.27 -6.03 8.81
N SER A 169 -2.09 -6.33 7.81
CA SER A 169 -1.63 -6.74 6.49
C SER A 169 -2.25 -5.89 5.38
N ARG A 170 -1.50 -5.69 4.29
CA ARG A 170 -2.03 -5.10 3.04
C ARG A 170 -2.93 -6.06 2.25
N GLY A 171 -2.96 -7.34 2.64
CA GLY A 171 -3.40 -8.42 1.74
C GLY A 171 -2.29 -8.80 0.74
N ASN A 172 -2.39 -10.01 0.17
CA ASN A 172 -1.49 -10.61 -0.84
C ASN A 172 0.03 -10.46 -0.59
N GLY A 173 0.63 -11.44 0.10
CA GLY A 173 2.07 -11.75 0.00
C GLY A 173 3.05 -10.88 0.79
N GLY A 174 2.61 -9.76 1.38
CA GLY A 174 3.42 -8.94 2.28
C GLY A 174 3.55 -9.54 3.69
N LYS A 175 4.69 -9.29 4.36
CA LYS A 175 4.86 -9.62 5.78
C LYS A 175 3.95 -8.70 6.61
N PRO A 176 3.13 -9.23 7.53
CA PRO A 176 2.28 -8.39 8.35
C PRO A 176 3.08 -7.67 9.42
N HIS A 177 2.58 -6.51 9.85
CA HIS A 177 2.98 -5.92 11.11
C HIS A 177 2.20 -6.59 12.23
N TRP A 178 2.83 -6.93 13.34
CA TRP A 178 2.18 -7.59 14.47
C TRP A 178 1.90 -6.58 15.56
N ALA A 179 0.61 -6.36 15.84
CA ALA A 179 0.12 -5.50 16.91
C ALA A 179 -0.13 -6.30 18.18
N GLU A 180 0.42 -5.84 19.30
CA GLU A 180 0.27 -6.47 20.62
C GLU A 180 -1.19 -6.53 21.07
N GLU A 181 -1.92 -5.42 20.92
CA GLU A 181 -3.36 -5.34 21.19
C GLU A 181 -4.07 -4.64 20.04
N CYS A 182 -5.17 -5.22 19.57
CA CYS A 182 -5.99 -4.71 18.48
C CYS A 182 -7.48 -4.74 18.84
N TYR A 183 -8.19 -3.67 18.51
CA TYR A 183 -9.63 -3.56 18.66
C TYR A 183 -10.24 -3.13 17.32
N ARG A 184 -11.32 -3.78 16.92
CA ARG A 184 -12.02 -3.51 15.66
C ARG A 184 -13.43 -3.04 15.95
N SER A 185 -13.82 -1.91 15.38
CA SER A 185 -15.17 -1.33 15.52
C SER A 185 -15.83 -1.12 14.16
N GLY A 186 -17.14 -1.38 14.10
CA GLY A 186 -17.91 -1.29 12.86
C GLY A 186 -17.61 -2.42 11.87
N GLY A 187 -17.72 -2.08 10.59
CA GLY A 187 -17.50 -2.97 9.43
C GLY A 187 -18.68 -3.87 9.09
N ASP A 188 -18.70 -4.36 7.85
CA ASP A 188 -19.68 -5.33 7.35
C ASP A 188 -19.15 -6.75 7.50
N THR A 189 -20.00 -7.65 8.02
CA THR A 189 -19.68 -9.08 8.03
C THR A 189 -19.65 -9.63 6.61
N VAL A 190 -18.50 -10.19 6.21
CA VAL A 190 -18.28 -10.82 4.90
C VAL A 190 -17.80 -12.26 5.05
N TYR A 191 -18.14 -13.09 4.06
CA TYR A 191 -17.74 -14.48 3.93
C TYR A 191 -16.65 -14.59 2.87
N VAL A 192 -15.41 -14.87 3.29
CA VAL A 192 -14.22 -14.92 2.43
C VAL A 192 -13.81 -16.35 2.15
N SER A 193 -13.41 -16.63 0.91
CA SER A 193 -12.76 -17.90 0.52
C SER A 193 -11.75 -17.62 -0.59
N ALA A 194 -10.92 -18.61 -0.95
CA ALA A 194 -9.92 -18.46 -2.03
C ALA A 194 -10.52 -17.98 -3.36
N ARG A 195 -11.79 -18.31 -3.64
CA ARG A 195 -12.51 -17.88 -4.85
C ARG A 195 -13.11 -16.48 -4.73
N TYR A 196 -13.46 -16.07 -3.53
CA TYR A 196 -14.04 -14.77 -3.23
C TYR A 196 -13.10 -14.03 -2.28
N PRO A 197 -11.92 -13.60 -2.77
CA PRO A 197 -10.91 -13.01 -1.93
C PRO A 197 -11.49 -11.81 -1.21
N ASN A 198 -12.20 -10.91 -1.91
CA ASN A 198 -12.88 -9.69 -1.43
C ASN A 198 -14.08 -9.88 -0.49
N GLY A 199 -14.45 -11.14 -0.20
CA GLY A 199 -15.58 -11.47 0.65
C GLY A 199 -16.95 -11.22 0.02
N LEU A 200 -17.92 -12.05 0.41
CA LEU A 200 -19.32 -11.90 0.05
C LEU A 200 -20.10 -11.37 1.24
N THR A 201 -21.01 -10.43 1.02
CA THR A 201 -21.98 -10.07 2.07
C THR A 201 -22.85 -11.28 2.43
N ALA A 202 -23.46 -11.27 3.62
CA ALA A 202 -24.35 -12.36 4.03
C ALA A 202 -25.46 -12.70 3.01
N PRO A 203 -26.12 -11.71 2.35
CA PRO A 203 -27.09 -11.99 1.29
C PRO A 203 -26.47 -12.65 0.06
N GLU A 204 -25.29 -12.22 -0.38
CA GLU A 204 -24.60 -12.79 -1.54
C GLU A 204 -24.12 -14.22 -1.26
N TYR A 205 -23.55 -14.46 -0.07
CA TYR A 205 -23.15 -15.79 0.36
C TYR A 205 -24.33 -16.77 0.38
N LYS A 206 -25.50 -16.33 0.86
CA LYS A 206 -26.72 -17.16 0.90
C LYS A 206 -27.24 -17.55 -0.48
N LYS A 207 -26.98 -16.75 -1.52
CA LYS A 207 -27.35 -17.06 -2.91
C LYS A 207 -26.47 -18.14 -3.53
N LEU A 208 -25.32 -18.46 -2.93
CA LEU A 208 -24.44 -19.50 -3.44
C LEU A 208 -25.04 -20.91 -3.25
N PRO A 209 -24.84 -21.81 -4.23
CA PRO A 209 -25.14 -23.23 -4.08
C PRO A 209 -24.48 -23.82 -2.83
N ALA A 210 -25.11 -24.81 -2.19
CA ALA A 210 -24.58 -25.44 -0.98
C ALA A 210 -23.18 -26.06 -1.20
N SER A 211 -22.92 -26.60 -2.39
CA SER A 211 -21.63 -27.14 -2.81
C SER A 211 -20.52 -26.08 -2.84
N GLU A 212 -20.86 -24.81 -3.07
CA GLU A 212 -19.91 -23.70 -3.01
C GLU A 212 -19.71 -23.20 -1.59
N ARG A 213 -20.79 -23.04 -0.82
CA ARG A 213 -20.73 -22.55 0.57
C ARG A 213 -19.85 -23.40 1.49
N ASN A 214 -19.72 -24.68 1.20
CA ASN A 214 -18.90 -25.62 1.98
C ASN A 214 -17.38 -25.56 1.64
N ARG A 215 -16.94 -24.67 0.75
CA ARG A 215 -15.52 -24.57 0.32
C ARG A 215 -14.67 -23.68 1.23
N GLY A 216 -14.70 -23.94 2.54
CA GLY A 216 -13.75 -23.33 3.49
C GLY A 216 -13.90 -21.83 3.67
N PHE A 217 -15.12 -21.31 3.64
CA PHE A 217 -15.39 -19.90 3.92
C PHE A 217 -15.06 -19.54 5.37
N ARG A 218 -14.52 -18.34 5.57
CA ARG A 218 -14.28 -17.71 6.87
C ARG A 218 -15.13 -16.46 6.99
N ILE A 219 -15.58 -16.17 8.21
CA ILE A 219 -16.31 -14.94 8.51
C ILE A 219 -15.27 -13.89 8.90
N MET A 220 -15.32 -12.75 8.22
CA MET A 220 -14.40 -11.62 8.35
C MET A 220 -15.22 -10.32 8.40
N LYS A 221 -14.63 -9.20 8.81
CA LYS A 221 -15.22 -7.86 8.75
C LYS A 221 -14.50 -7.00 7.71
N ARG A 222 -15.25 -6.56 6.70
CA ARG A 222 -14.78 -5.57 5.73
C ARG A 222 -15.02 -4.16 6.25
N ASP A 223 -14.13 -3.22 5.92
CA ASP A 223 -14.27 -1.79 6.21
C ASP A 223 -14.40 -1.44 7.72
N ALA A 224 -13.96 -2.34 8.61
CA ALA A 224 -13.91 -2.05 10.04
C ALA A 224 -12.82 -1.02 10.35
N ALA A 225 -13.09 -0.13 11.31
CA ALA A 225 -12.06 0.72 11.87
C ALA A 225 -11.18 -0.10 12.81
N VAL A 226 -9.86 -0.06 12.57
CA VAL A 226 -8.86 -0.80 13.33
C VAL A 226 -8.15 0.15 14.30
N TYR A 227 -8.03 -0.28 15.55
CA TYR A 227 -7.36 0.45 16.61
C TYR A 227 -6.33 -0.45 17.28
N VAL A 228 -5.15 0.08 17.58
CA VAL A 228 -4.07 -0.69 18.22
C VAL A 228 -3.45 0.09 19.38
N ARG A 229 -2.84 -0.63 20.31
CA ARG A 229 -1.98 -0.07 21.37
C ARG A 229 -0.87 -1.05 21.74
N GLY A 230 0.10 -0.61 22.54
CA GLY A 230 1.25 -1.43 22.89
C GLY A 230 2.26 -1.47 21.75
N LYS A 231 2.97 -2.59 21.60
CA LYS A 231 4.01 -2.76 20.58
C LYS A 231 3.41 -3.05 19.21
N VAL A 232 4.01 -2.45 18.17
CA VAL A 232 3.81 -2.86 16.78
C VAL A 232 5.14 -3.18 16.15
N SER A 233 5.32 -4.44 15.75
CA SER A 233 6.59 -4.98 15.28
C SER A 233 6.52 -5.44 13.83
N HIS A 234 7.62 -5.29 13.10
CA HIS A 234 7.76 -5.78 11.74
C HIS A 234 9.22 -6.16 11.49
N PRO A 235 9.53 -7.25 10.77
CA PRO A 235 10.93 -7.68 10.55
C PRO A 235 11.80 -6.63 9.86
N ASP A 236 11.18 -5.80 9.02
CA ASP A 236 11.86 -4.81 8.20
C ASP A 236 11.78 -3.37 8.80
N HIS A 237 11.15 -3.18 9.97
CA HIS A 237 11.02 -1.86 10.60
C HIS A 237 11.34 -1.89 12.09
N GLU A 238 11.74 -0.75 12.65
CA GLU A 238 11.94 -0.63 14.09
C GLU A 238 10.60 -0.74 14.82
N THR A 239 10.51 -1.61 15.83
CA THR A 239 9.30 -1.76 16.65
C THR A 239 8.90 -0.44 17.29
N VAL A 240 7.65 -0.03 17.10
CA VAL A 240 7.09 1.17 17.75
C VAL A 240 6.28 0.78 18.98
N THR A 241 6.27 1.65 19.99
CA THR A 241 5.40 1.50 21.17
C THR A 241 4.36 2.62 21.19
N LEU A 242 3.09 2.24 21.23
CA LEU A 242 1.93 3.10 21.15
C LEU A 242 1.28 3.25 22.53
N ILE A 243 1.37 4.45 23.10
CA ILE A 243 0.80 4.78 24.42
C ILE A 243 -0.68 5.14 24.25
N GLY A 244 -1.58 4.28 24.72
CA GLY A 244 -3.01 4.41 24.49
C GLY A 244 -3.43 3.98 23.08
N TRP A 245 -4.73 4.09 22.79
CA TRP A 245 -5.29 3.65 21.52
C TRP A 245 -4.92 4.56 20.36
N HIS A 246 -4.56 3.95 19.23
CA HIS A 246 -4.28 4.63 17.98
C HIS A 246 -5.13 4.01 16.88
N ARG A 247 -5.79 4.84 16.08
CA ARG A 247 -6.43 4.42 14.84
C ARG A 247 -5.34 4.05 13.83
N VAL A 248 -5.50 2.90 13.19
CA VAL A 248 -4.61 2.42 12.12
C VAL A 248 -5.14 2.89 10.79
N LEU A 249 -4.27 3.52 10.00
CA LEU A 249 -4.56 3.97 8.64
C LEU A 249 -3.43 3.52 7.72
N MET A 250 -3.77 2.95 6.57
CA MET A 250 -2.79 2.62 5.53
C MET A 250 -2.53 3.84 4.64
N ASN A 251 -1.32 3.96 4.09
CA ASN A 251 -1.02 4.97 3.06
C ASN A 251 -2.01 4.88 1.88
N THR A 252 -2.06 5.91 1.05
CA THR A 252 -3.03 5.97 -0.06
C THR A 252 -2.57 5.26 -1.33
N GLU A 253 -1.52 4.44 -1.26
CA GLU A 253 -0.97 3.74 -2.41
C GLU A 253 -2.00 2.79 -3.06
N ASN A 254 -2.83 2.17 -2.23
CA ASN A 254 -3.92 1.30 -2.67
C ASN A 254 -4.99 1.98 -3.53
N ARG A 255 -5.04 3.32 -3.55
CA ARG A 255 -5.98 4.08 -4.39
C ARG A 255 -5.52 4.20 -5.85
N SER A 256 -4.27 3.82 -6.15
CA SER A 256 -3.68 3.87 -7.50
C SER A 256 -4.16 2.70 -8.38
N SER A 257 -4.44 2.93 -9.68
CA SER A 257 -4.75 1.84 -10.65
C SER A 257 -3.75 0.71 -10.68
N ALA A 258 -2.47 1.03 -10.58
CA ALA A 258 -1.41 0.04 -10.51
C ALA A 258 -1.57 -0.97 -9.36
N MET A 259 -2.37 -0.64 -8.32
CA MET A 259 -2.58 -1.44 -7.12
C MET A 259 -4.08 -1.66 -6.81
N ARG A 260 -4.99 -1.46 -7.77
CA ARG A 260 -6.47 -1.41 -7.60
C ARG A 260 -7.15 -2.69 -7.08
N PHE A 261 -6.42 -3.76 -6.80
CA PHE A 261 -6.98 -5.04 -6.31
C PHE A 261 -6.97 -5.19 -4.78
N LEU A 262 -6.88 -4.09 -4.03
CA LEU A 262 -6.73 -4.11 -2.57
C LEU A 262 -8.04 -3.74 -1.87
N ALA A 263 -8.74 -4.74 -1.32
CA ALA A 263 -9.78 -4.57 -0.32
C ALA A 263 -9.22 -4.93 1.06
N PHE A 264 -9.57 -4.16 2.10
CA PHE A 264 -9.24 -4.51 3.49
C PHE A 264 -10.15 -5.66 3.91
N LEU A 265 -9.57 -6.82 4.13
CA LEU A 265 -10.29 -8.03 4.51
C LEU A 265 -9.58 -8.63 5.69
N ASP A 266 -10.27 -8.60 6.83
CA ASP A 266 -9.78 -9.10 8.10
C ASP A 266 -10.88 -9.84 8.84
#